data_AF-A0A0F2RY28-F1
#
_entry.id   AF-A0A0F2RY28-F1
#
_cell.length_a   1.000
_cell.length_b   1.000
_cell.length_c   1.000
_cell.angle_alpha   90.00
_cell.angle_beta   90.00
_cell.angle_gamma   90.00
#
_symmetry.space_group_name_H-M   'P 1'
#
loop_
_entity.id
_entity.type
_entity.pdbx_description
1 polymer ?
#
loop_
_entity_poly.entity_id
_entity_poly.type
_entity_poly.pdbx_seq_one_letter_code
_entity_poly.pdbx_strand_id
1 'polypeptide(L)' 'MDDTVNKLLAAAEQTSSASFDLIEAAREGKICPVGNIRGGDTLAILADAMRLLIEVMPGEDEDRDQLLGAVTRYLESSL' A
#
# COMPACT_ATOMS: atom_id res chain seq x y z
N MET A 1 -11.09 17.19 12.69
CA MET A 1 -11.25 15.85 12.10
C MET A 1 -10.11 15.02 12.65
N ASP A 2 -10.38 13.84 13.18
CA ASP A 2 -9.38 12.98 13.84
C ASP A 2 -8.28 12.60 12.82
N ASP A 3 -7.01 12.76 13.18
CA ASP A 3 -5.86 12.42 12.34
C ASP A 3 -5.90 10.94 11.92
N THR A 4 -6.46 10.07 12.77
CA THR A 4 -6.68 8.66 12.49
C THR A 4 -7.65 8.46 11.32
N VAL A 5 -8.73 9.25 11.29
CA VAL A 5 -9.73 9.21 10.22
C VAL A 5 -9.14 9.71 8.90
N ASN A 6 -8.32 10.76 8.93
CA ASN A 6 -7.63 11.26 7.74
C ASN A 6 -6.65 10.23 7.15
N LYS A 7 -5.85 9.58 8.01
CA LYS A 7 -4.94 8.52 7.59
C LYS A 7 -5.67 7.32 7.00
N LEU A 8 -6.77 6.91 7.63
CA LEU A 8 -7.59 5.80 7.15
C LEU A 8 -8.20 6.11 5.77
N LEU A 9 -8.76 7.31 5.59
CA LEU A 9 -9.32 7.73 4.30
C LEU A 9 -8.25 7.77 3.22
N ALA A 10 -7.10 8.39 3.49
CA ALA A 10 -5.99 8.45 2.54
C ALA A 10 -5.49 7.05 2.15
N ALA A 11 -5.34 6.15 3.13
CA ALA A 11 -4.92 4.77 2.89
C ALA A 11 -5.95 3.99 2.07
N ALA A 12 -7.25 4.18 2.35
CA ALA A 12 -8.34 3.53 1.61
C ALA A 12 -8.40 4.02 0.16
N GLU A 13 -8.26 5.33 -0.08
CA GLU A 13 -8.22 5.92 -1.43
C GLU A 13 -7.05 5.36 -2.25
N GLN A 14 -5.85 5.34 -1.67
CA GLN A 14 -4.65 4.81 -2.33
C GLN A 14 -4.77 3.31 -2.62
N THR A 15 -5.27 2.53 -1.65
CA THR A 15 -5.49 1.09 -1.80
C THR A 15 -6.48 0.80 -2.94
N SER A 16 -7.58 1.56 -3.01
CA SER A 16 -8.61 1.40 -4.04
C SER A 16 -8.04 1.65 -5.44
N SER A 17 -7.30 2.75 -5.62
CA SER A 17 -6.67 3.09 -6.90
C SER A 17 -5.64 2.06 -7.33
N ALA A 18 -4.71 1.69 -6.43
CA ALA A 18 -3.66 0.72 -6.74
C ALA A 18 -4.23 -0.67 -7.04
N SER A 19 -5.28 -1.08 -6.33
CA SER A 19 -5.97 -2.35 -6.59
C SER A 19 -6.65 -2.36 -7.96
N PHE A 20 -7.28 -1.24 -8.34
CA PHE A 20 -7.88 -1.10 -9.67
C PHE A 20 -6.82 -1.23 -10.77
N ASP A 21 -5.69 -0.54 -10.64
CA ASP A 21 -4.59 -0.61 -11.62
C ASP A 21 -4.01 -2.02 -11.75
N LEU A 22 -3.90 -2.76 -10.64
CA LEU A 22 -3.48 -4.16 -10.64
C LEU A 22 -4.47 -5.07 -11.36
N ILE A 23 -5.78 -4.85 -11.15
CA ILE A 23 -6.84 -5.61 -11.84
C ILE A 23 -6.77 -5.35 -13.35
N GLU A 24 -6.65 -4.10 -13.78
CA GLU A 24 -6.59 -3.77 -15.20
C GLU A 24 -5.29 -4.28 -15.84
N ALA A 25 -4.15 -4.19 -15.16
CA ALA A 25 -2.92 -4.83 -15.62
C ALA A 25 -3.08 -6.35 -15.80
N ALA A 26 -3.71 -7.03 -14.84
CA ALA A 26 -3.99 -8.46 -14.92
C ALA A 26 -4.93 -8.80 -16.09
N ARG A 27 -5.96 -7.97 -16.35
CA ARG A 27 -6.85 -8.12 -17.52
C ARG A 27 -6.10 -8.00 -18.85
N GLU A 28 -5.11 -7.12 -18.90
CA GLU A 28 -4.24 -6.94 -20.07
C GLU A 28 -3.14 -8.01 -20.19
N GLY A 29 -3.08 -8.98 -19.27
CA GLY A 29 -2.04 -10.01 -19.24
C GLY A 29 -0.68 -9.51 -18.78
N LYS A 30 -0.61 -8.32 -18.16
CA LYS A 30 0.59 -7.76 -17.57
C LYS A 30 0.70 -8.24 -16.13
N ILE A 31 1.81 -8.90 -15.79
CA ILE A 31 2.09 -9.41 -14.44
C ILE A 31 2.62 -8.29 -13.53
N CYS A 32 3.21 -7.24 -14.13
CA CYS A 32 3.64 -6.04 -13.44
C CYS A 32 3.02 -4.81 -14.13
N PRO A 33 2.22 -3.98 -13.44
CA PRO A 33 1.76 -2.71 -13.98
C PRO A 33 2.96 -1.77 -14.10
N VAL A 34 3.66 -1.79 -15.24
CA VAL A 34 4.66 -0.78 -15.55
C VAL A 34 3.95 0.35 -16.28
N GLY A 35 3.67 1.44 -15.55
CA GLY A 35 2.92 2.60 -16.04
C GLY A 35 3.62 3.90 -15.65
N ASN A 36 3.84 4.75 -16.65
CA ASN A 36 4.84 5.80 -16.63
C ASN A 36 4.36 7.06 -15.89
N ILE A 37 4.50 7.10 -14.56
CA ILE A 37 4.54 8.34 -13.79
C ILE A 37 5.68 8.22 -12.78
N ARG A 38 6.92 8.41 -13.23
CA ARG A 38 8.10 8.68 -12.38
C ARG A 38 8.17 7.86 -11.06
N GLY A 39 8.51 6.56 -11.18
CA GLY A 39 9.39 5.90 -10.22
C GLY A 39 8.82 5.29 -8.93
N GLY A 40 7.55 4.90 -8.88
CA GLY A 40 6.97 4.17 -7.74
C GLY A 40 6.01 3.09 -8.23
N ASP A 41 6.42 1.83 -8.11
CA ASP A 41 5.68 0.64 -8.52
C ASP A 41 4.23 0.68 -7.98
N THR A 42 3.20 0.30 -8.76
CA THR A 42 1.82 0.20 -8.24
C THR A 42 1.76 -0.69 -6.99
N LEU A 43 2.66 -1.67 -6.90
CA LEU A 43 2.86 -2.50 -5.71
C LEU A 43 3.47 -1.74 -4.53
N ALA A 44 4.36 -0.77 -4.77
CA ALA A 44 4.89 0.13 -3.74
C ALA A 44 3.80 1.10 -3.22
N ILE A 45 2.92 1.60 -4.09
CA ILE A 45 1.75 2.40 -3.66
C ILE A 45 0.83 1.56 -2.79
N LEU A 46 0.53 0.32 -3.21
CA LEU A 46 -0.28 -0.60 -2.41
C LEU A 46 0.38 -0.93 -1.06
N ALA A 47 1.69 -1.16 -1.06
CA ALA A 47 2.46 -1.44 0.15
C ALA A 47 2.45 -0.25 1.13
N ASP A 48 2.61 1.00 0.66
CA ASP A 48 2.53 2.17 1.53
C ASP A 48 1.12 2.39 2.07
N ALA A 49 0.10 2.14 1.25
CA ALA A 49 -1.29 2.17 1.71
C ALA A 49 -1.55 1.10 2.79
N MET A 50 -1.02 -0.11 2.64
CA MET A 50 -1.09 -1.16 3.67
C MET A 50 -0.36 -0.76 4.96
N ARG A 51 0.81 -0.10 4.87
CA ARG A 51 1.52 0.44 6.05
C ARG A 51 0.64 1.40 6.83
N LEU A 52 -0.01 2.36 6.15
CA LEU A 52 -0.90 3.33 6.78
C LEU A 52 -2.12 2.68 7.44
N LEU A 53 -2.69 1.63 6.83
CA LEU A 53 -3.78 0.85 7.43
C LEU A 53 -3.32 0.13 8.70
N ILE A 54 -2.14 -0.49 8.68
CA ILE A 54 -1.59 -1.18 9.84
C ILE A 54 -1.33 -0.18 10.98
N GLU A 55 -0.80 1.01 10.69
CA GLU A 55 -0.52 2.05 11.69
C GLU A 55 -1.76 2.55 12.44
N VAL A 56 -2.92 2.62 11.77
CA VAL A 56 -4.17 3.09 12.39
C VAL A 56 -4.95 2.02 13.15
N MET A 57 -4.58 0.74 13.01
CA MET A 57 -5.22 -0.34 13.78
C MET A 57 -4.84 -0.26 15.27
N PRO A 58 -5.80 -0.35 16.20
CA PRO A 58 -5.51 -0.40 17.63
C PRO A 58 -5.00 -1.79 18.04
N GLY A 59 -4.06 -1.82 19.00
CA GLY A 59 -3.56 -3.06 19.63
C GLY A 59 -2.09 -3.35 19.34
N GLU A 60 -1.36 -3.85 20.33
CA GLU A 60 0.02 -4.33 20.17
C GLU A 60 -0.05 -5.85 19.95
N ASP A 61 0.21 -6.29 18.72
CA ASP A 61 0.19 -7.70 18.33
C ASP A 61 1.50 -7.99 17.59
N GLU A 62 2.17 -9.09 17.96
CA GLU A 62 3.44 -9.48 17.36
C GLU A 62 3.30 -9.70 15.85
N ASP A 63 2.18 -10.28 15.41
CA ASP A 63 1.90 -10.51 13.99
C ASP A 63 1.73 -9.19 13.23
N ARG A 64 1.16 -8.16 13.87
CA ARG A 64 1.00 -6.81 13.30
C ARG A 64 2.37 -6.14 13.13
N ASP A 65 3.22 -6.21 14.13
CA ASP A 65 4.56 -5.62 14.09
C ASP A 65 5.46 -6.31 13.05
N GLN A 66 5.35 -7.63 12.94
CA GLN A 66 6.03 -8.40 11.89
C GLN A 66 5.56 -7.98 10.49
N LEU A 67 4.25 -7.81 10.30
CA LEU A 67 3.68 -7.36 9.03
C LEU A 67 4.12 -5.93 8.69
N LEU A 68 4.06 -5.00 9.66
CA LEU A 68 4.52 -3.63 9.50
C LEU A 68 6.01 -3.58 9.12
N GLY A 69 6.84 -4.38 9.77
CA GLY A 69 8.27 -4.50 9.47
C GLY A 69 8.56 -5.12 8.10
N ALA A 70 7.73 -6.07 7.64
CA ALA A 70 7.86 -6.64 6.29
C ALA A 70 7.54 -5.61 5.20
N VAL A 71 6.43 -4.88 5.35
CA VAL A 71 5.99 -3.84 4.41
C VAL A 71 7.01 -2.69 4.36
N THR A 72 7.51 -2.25 5.50
CA THR A 72 8.50 -1.17 5.57
C THR A 72 9.80 -1.56 4.86
N ARG A 73 10.33 -2.76 5.12
CA ARG A 73 11.53 -3.26 4.42
C ARG A 73 11.33 -3.37 2.91
N TYR A 74 10.15 -3.78 2.46
CA TYR A 74 9.84 -3.83 1.03
C TYR A 74 9.91 -2.43 0.40
N LEU A 75 9.27 -1.43 1.03
CA LEU A 75 9.29 -0.04 0.58
C LEU A 75 10.72 0.53 0.54
N GLU A 76 11.51 0.30 1.59
CA GLU A 76 12.91 0.72 1.65
C GLU A 76 13.78 0.07 0.56
N SER A 77 13.51 -1.19 0.23
CA SER A 77 14.25 -1.92 -0.82
C SER A 77 13.84 -1.55 -2.25
N SER A 78 12.68 -0.91 -2.40
CA SER A 78 12.05 -0.57 -3.68
C SER A 78 12.27 0.89 -4.10
N LEU A 79 12.95 1.68 -3.25
CA LEU A 79 13.40 3.06 -3.46
C LEU A 79 14.84 3.11 -3.98
#